data_AF-A0A0R2FWB3-F1
#
_entry.id   AF-A0A0R2FWB3-F1
#
_cell.length_a   1.000
_cell.length_b   1.000
_cell.length_c   1.000
_cell.angle_alpha   90.00
_cell.angle_beta   90.00
_cell.angle_gamma   90.00
#
_symmetry.space_group_name_H-M   'P 1'
#
loop_
_entity.id
_entity.type
_entity.pdbx_description
1 polymer ?
#
loop_
_entity_poly.entity_id
_entity_poly.type
_entity_poly.pdbx_seq_one_letter_code
_entity_poly.pdbx_strand_id
1 'polypeptide(L)'
;MKIEEYRNMKISLVKLPALYNTIFFLVSIVEIVLIAIFLGGSNNLSWATLVLIYSNIEAKVFWLGIIAIILHVISYLDAMNQPWVLTADLIGIAAHILLIFVPSFFYISLILIWLSIFLTLRKAYKHKHLQTRA
;
A
#
# COMPACT_ATOMS: atom_id res chain seq x y z
N MET A 1 -36.49 8.68 -1.64
CA MET A 1 -35.39 9.11 -2.54
C MET A 1 -34.01 9.13 -1.86
N LYS A 2 -33.83 9.62 -0.62
CA LYS A 2 -32.51 9.60 0.07
C LYS A 2 -32.00 8.23 0.53
N ILE A 3 -32.87 7.23 0.73
CA ILE A 3 -32.48 5.93 1.33
C ILE A 3 -31.76 5.01 0.33
N GLU A 4 -32.07 5.10 -0.96
CA GLU A 4 -31.37 4.32 -2.01
C GLU A 4 -29.99 4.88 -2.35
N GLU A 5 -29.76 6.17 -2.12
CA GLU A 5 -28.48 6.83 -2.38
C GLU A 5 -27.40 6.34 -1.39
N TYR A 6 -27.77 6.07 -0.13
CA TYR A 6 -26.87 5.47 0.87
C TYR A 6 -26.62 3.97 0.63
N ARG A 7 -27.58 3.23 0.06
CA ARG A 7 -27.41 1.81 -0.29
C ARG A 7 -26.37 1.61 -1.41
N ASN A 8 -26.06 2.66 -2.16
CA ASN A 8 -25.19 2.63 -3.35
C ASN A 8 -23.88 3.42 -3.21
N MET A 9 -23.40 3.66 -1.99
CA MET A 9 -21.98 4.02 -1.80
C MET A 9 -21.10 2.80 -2.12
N LYS A 10 -21.03 2.43 -3.41
CA LYS A 10 -20.18 1.35 -3.90
C LYS A 10 -18.74 1.75 -3.64
N ILE A 11 -18.13 1.08 -2.66
CA ILE A 11 -16.69 1.16 -2.42
C ILE A 11 -16.03 0.78 -3.75
N SER A 12 -15.28 1.71 -4.33
CA SER A 12 -14.60 1.47 -5.59
C SER A 12 -13.46 0.49 -5.34
N LEU A 13 -13.58 -0.74 -5.85
CA LEU A 13 -12.54 -1.78 -5.78
C LEU A 13 -11.22 -1.33 -6.43
N VAL A 14 -11.31 -0.36 -7.34
CA VAL A 14 -10.18 0.32 -7.97
C VAL A 14 -9.43 1.26 -7.00
N LYS A 15 -10.10 1.82 -5.99
CA LYS A 15 -9.52 2.78 -5.02
C LYS A 15 -9.14 2.15 -3.69
N LEU A 16 -9.73 1.00 -3.37
CA LEU A 16 -9.51 0.31 -2.10
C LEU A 16 -8.04 -0.05 -1.84
N PRO A 17 -7.25 -0.53 -2.82
CA PRO A 17 -5.82 -0.77 -2.62
C PRO A 17 -5.05 0.52 -2.30
N ALA A 18 -5.37 1.63 -2.98
CA ALA A 18 -4.72 2.91 -2.71
C ALA A 18 -5.02 3.41 -1.29
N LEU A 19 -6.26 3.28 -0.83
CA LEU A 19 -6.64 3.66 0.53
C LEU A 19 -5.88 2.81 1.57
N TYR A 20 -5.88 1.49 1.39
CA TYR A 20 -5.18 0.58 2.27
C TYR A 20 -3.68 0.90 2.32
N ASN A 21 -3.02 1.00 1.17
CA ASN A 21 -1.60 1.32 1.08
C ASN A 21 -1.29 2.69 1.68
N THR A 22 -2.19 3.67 1.58
CA THR A 22 -1.99 4.99 2.20
C THR A 22 -1.97 4.88 3.71
N ILE A 23 -2.91 4.15 4.31
CA ILE A 23 -2.95 3.92 5.75
C ILE A 23 -1.71 3.14 6.18
N PHE A 24 -1.40 2.04 5.48
CA PHE A 24 -0.21 1.22 5.74
C PHE A 24 1.06 2.07 5.71
N PHE A 25 1.26 2.85 4.64
CA PHE A 25 2.42 3.73 4.48
C PHE A 25 2.55 4.75 5.61
N LEU A 26 1.45 5.43 5.99
CA LEU A 26 1.47 6.39 7.09
C LEU A 26 1.83 5.74 8.41
N VAL A 27 1.27 4.55 8.70
CA VAL A 27 1.60 3.78 9.90
C VAL A 27 3.08 3.39 9.89
N SER A 28 3.62 2.88 8.77
CA SER A 28 5.04 2.53 8.66
C SER A 28 5.96 3.73 8.86
N ILE A 29 5.59 4.92 8.35
CA ILE A 29 6.38 6.14 8.57
C ILE A 29 6.37 6.52 10.06
N VAL A 30 5.21 6.49 10.71
CA VAL A 30 5.09 6.76 12.15
C VAL A 30 5.92 5.76 12.94
N GLU A 31 5.86 4.47 12.59
CA GLU A 31 6.65 3.41 13.23
C GLU A 31 8.16 3.69 13.12
N ILE A 32 8.67 4.00 11.92
CA ILE A 32 10.09 4.32 11.70
C ILE A 32 10.51 5.53 12.54
N VAL A 33 9.68 6.58 12.60
CA VAL A 33 9.95 7.77 13.40
C VAL A 33 10.01 7.43 14.89
N LEU A 34 9.09 6.61 15.39
CA LEU A 34 9.08 6.19 16.79
C LEU A 34 10.32 5.34 17.14
N ILE A 35 10.71 4.41 16.27
CA ILE A 35 11.96 3.63 16.42
C ILE A 35 13.16 4.57 16.47
N ALA A 36 13.24 5.54 15.56
CA ALA A 36 14.34 6.49 15.49
C ALA A 36 14.44 7.38 16.74
N ILE A 37 13.30 7.87 17.27
CA ILE A 37 13.26 8.66 18.51
C ILE A 37 13.72 7.82 19.71
N PHE A 38 13.22 6.59 19.84
CA PHE A 38 13.57 5.71 20.95
C PHE A 38 15.05 5.32 20.95
N LEU A 39 15.59 4.98 19.78
CA LEU A 39 17.02 4.67 19.63
C LEU A 39 17.92 5.91 19.75
N GLY A 40 17.46 7.05 19.25
CA GLY A 40 18.18 8.33 19.33
C GLY A 40 18.36 8.78 20.78
N GLY A 41 17.36 8.56 21.64
CA GLY A 41 17.45 8.85 23.07
C GLY A 41 18.44 7.95 23.85
N SER A 42 18.87 6.83 23.28
CA SER A 42 19.79 5.87 23.92
C SER A 42 21.19 5.82 23.27
N ASN A 43 21.51 6.73 22.35
CA ASN A 43 22.75 6.72 21.54
C ASN A 43 23.01 5.41 20.77
N ASN A 44 21.99 4.57 20.58
CA ASN A 44 22.06 3.28 19.86
C ASN A 44 21.51 3.35 18.44
N LEU A 45 21.27 4.58 17.93
CA LEU A 45 20.75 4.79 16.59
C LEU A 45 21.82 4.50 15.55
N SER A 46 21.69 3.33 14.91
CA SER A 46 22.42 2.98 13.70
C SER A 46 21.46 2.42 12.67
N TRP A 47 21.84 2.46 11.39
CA TRP A 47 21.06 1.84 10.33
C TRP A 47 20.81 0.34 10.59
N ALA A 48 21.82 -0.37 11.09
CA ALA A 48 21.70 -1.79 11.42
C ALA A 48 20.68 -2.05 12.53
N THR A 49 20.69 -1.24 13.60
CA THR A 49 19.73 -1.36 14.71
C THR A 49 18.30 -1.09 14.23
N LEU A 50 18.11 -0.07 13.38
CA LEU A 50 16.82 0.27 12.82
C LEU A 50 16.26 -0.85 11.95
N VAL A 51 17.08 -1.36 11.01
CA VAL A 51 16.71 -2.48 10.14
C VAL A 51 16.35 -3.72 10.95
N LEU A 52 17.12 -4.04 11.99
CA LEU A 52 16.86 -5.20 12.85
C LEU A 52 15.52 -5.08 13.58
N ILE A 53 15.24 -3.93 14.20
CA ILE A 53 14.00 -3.72 14.95
C ILE A 53 12.80 -3.72 13.99
N TYR A 54 12.89 -2.98 12.89
CA TYR A 54 11.82 -2.94 11.89
C TYR A 54 11.52 -4.33 11.32
N SER A 55 12.56 -5.11 10.97
CA SER A 55 12.39 -6.48 10.47
C SER A 55 11.72 -7.41 11.49
N ASN A 56 12.01 -7.24 12.78
CA ASN A 56 11.37 -8.00 13.86
C ASN A 56 9.90 -7.63 14.06
N ILE A 57 9.52 -6.37 13.81
CA ILE A 57 8.12 -5.95 13.86
C ILE A 57 7.38 -6.47 12.64
N GLU A 58 7.93 -6.29 11.44
CA GLU A 58 7.35 -6.80 10.19
C GLU A 58 7.08 -8.31 10.24
N ALA A 59 7.98 -9.09 10.83
CA ALA A 59 7.78 -10.53 11.02
C ALA A 59 6.50 -10.88 11.83
N LYS A 60 5.98 -9.96 12.65
CA LYS A 60 4.73 -10.12 13.41
C LYS A 60 3.51 -9.59 12.68
N VAL A 61 3.70 -8.65 11.76
CA VAL A 61 2.61 -7.95 11.05
C VAL A 61 2.54 -8.27 9.55
N PHE A 62 3.35 -9.21 9.06
CA PHE A 62 3.42 -9.61 7.64
C PHE A 62 2.06 -9.95 7.00
N TRP A 63 1.09 -10.40 7.80
CA TRP A 63 -0.27 -10.70 7.36
C TRP A 63 -1.01 -9.46 6.82
N LEU A 64 -0.63 -8.25 7.25
CA LEU A 64 -1.10 -7.00 6.65
C LEU A 64 -0.66 -6.89 5.18
N GLY A 65 0.58 -7.27 4.88
CA GLY A 65 1.07 -7.34 3.50
C GLY A 65 0.29 -8.33 2.65
N ILE A 66 -0.15 -9.46 3.22
CA ILE A 66 -1.01 -10.43 2.51
C ILE A 66 -2.35 -9.80 2.16
N ILE A 67 -2.97 -9.05 3.06
CA ILE A 67 -4.23 -8.33 2.79
C ILE A 67 -4.03 -7.34 1.64
N ALA A 68 -2.94 -6.58 1.65
CA ALA A 68 -2.63 -5.64 0.57
C ALA A 68 -2.49 -6.34 -0.78
N ILE A 69 -1.80 -7.48 -0.83
CA ILE A 69 -1.66 -8.30 -2.04
C ILE A 69 -3.03 -8.73 -2.55
N ILE A 70 -3.90 -9.25 -1.68
CA ILE A 70 -5.26 -9.67 -2.06
C ILE A 70 -6.05 -8.50 -2.65
N LEU A 71 -5.98 -7.31 -2.04
CA LEU A 71 -6.65 -6.11 -2.55
C LEU A 71 -6.16 -5.73 -3.94
N HIS A 72 -4.86 -5.76 -4.17
CA HIS A 72 -4.29 -5.50 -5.50
C HIS A 72 -4.66 -6.57 -6.52
N VAL A 73 -4.70 -7.85 -6.15
CA VAL A 73 -5.15 -8.93 -7.04
C VAL A 73 -6.61 -8.73 -7.44
N ILE A 74 -7.49 -8.42 -6.50
CA ILE A 74 -8.91 -8.14 -6.79
C ILE A 74 -9.02 -6.93 -7.73
N SER A 75 -8.27 -5.85 -7.44
CA SER A 75 -8.26 -4.64 -8.28
C SER A 75 -7.69 -4.89 -9.68
N TYR A 76 -6.72 -5.78 -9.79
CA TYR A 76 -6.10 -6.20 -11.05
C TYR A 76 -7.12 -6.96 -11.91
N LEU A 77 -7.84 -7.91 -11.33
CA LEU A 77 -8.85 -8.71 -12.02
C LEU A 77 -10.03 -7.86 -12.51
N ASP A 78 -10.45 -6.85 -11.74
CA ASP A 78 -11.50 -5.89 -12.14
C ASP A 78 -11.06 -5.00 -13.32
N ALA A 79 -9.77 -4.70 -13.43
CA ALA A 79 -9.20 -3.80 -14.44
C ALA A 79 -8.60 -4.52 -15.67
N MET A 80 -8.85 -5.82 -15.84
CA MET A 80 -8.14 -6.71 -16.78
C MET A 80 -8.18 -6.27 -18.25
N ASN A 81 -9.17 -5.46 -18.64
CA ASN A 81 -9.30 -4.89 -19.99
C ASN A 81 -8.42 -3.65 -20.26
N GLN A 82 -7.61 -3.20 -19.28
CA GLN A 82 -6.83 -1.95 -19.38
C GLN A 82 -5.35 -2.19 -18.99
N PRO A 83 -4.49 -2.70 -19.90
CA PRO A 83 -3.14 -3.16 -19.55
C PRO A 83 -2.23 -2.12 -18.89
N TRP A 84 -2.33 -0.84 -19.30
CA TRP A 84 -1.58 0.27 -18.69
C TRP A 84 -2.01 0.59 -17.25
N VAL A 85 -3.21 0.18 -16.87
CA VAL A 85 -3.83 0.42 -15.57
C VAL A 85 -3.43 -0.67 -14.56
N LEU A 86 -2.93 -1.81 -15.04
CA LEU A 86 -2.50 -2.97 -14.24
C LEU A 86 -1.11 -2.79 -13.62
N THR A 87 -0.28 -1.88 -14.13
CA THR A 87 1.08 -1.67 -13.61
C THR A 87 1.07 -1.17 -12.17
N ALA A 88 0.06 -0.39 -11.79
CA ALA A 88 -0.10 0.11 -10.43
C ALA A 88 -0.28 -1.03 -9.40
N ASP A 89 -1.08 -2.04 -9.77
CA ASP A 89 -1.35 -3.19 -8.93
C ASP A 89 -0.15 -4.14 -8.87
N LEU A 90 0.54 -4.35 -10.00
CA LEU A 90 1.76 -5.16 -10.03
C LEU A 90 2.87 -4.56 -9.16
N ILE A 91 3.05 -3.23 -9.20
CA ILE A 91 4.01 -2.54 -8.32
C ILE A 91 3.59 -2.70 -6.85
N GLY A 92 2.30 -2.57 -6.55
CA GLY A 92 1.77 -2.76 -5.19
C GLY A 92 2.01 -4.18 -4.68
N ILE A 93 1.74 -5.20 -5.48
CA ILE A 93 2.00 -6.60 -5.16
C ILE A 93 3.50 -6.82 -4.93
N ALA A 94 4.35 -6.35 -5.84
CA ALA A 94 5.79 -6.51 -5.73
C ALA A 94 6.35 -5.84 -4.46
N ALA A 95 5.83 -4.66 -4.10
CA ALA A 95 6.24 -3.95 -2.89
C ALA A 95 5.97 -4.76 -1.62
N HIS A 96 4.78 -5.35 -1.51
CA HIS A 96 4.41 -6.16 -0.34
C HIS A 96 5.10 -7.52 -0.32
N ILE A 97 5.35 -8.13 -1.47
CA ILE A 97 6.20 -9.33 -1.57
C ILE A 97 7.60 -9.01 -1.04
N LEU A 98 8.20 -7.90 -1.48
CA LEU A 98 9.52 -7.49 -1.03
C LEU A 98 9.55 -7.26 0.49
N LEU A 99 8.52 -6.60 1.03
CA LEU A 99 8.40 -6.33 2.47
C LEU A 99 8.31 -7.63 3.30
N ILE A 100 7.52 -8.61 2.83
CA ILE A 100 7.33 -9.89 3.55
C ILE A 100 8.58 -10.76 3.51
N PHE A 101 9.20 -10.92 2.32
CA PHE A 101 10.29 -11.88 2.15
C PHE A 101 11.67 -11.31 2.41
N VAL A 102 11.83 -9.98 2.26
CA VAL A 102 13.11 -9.30 2.45
C VAL A 102 12.90 -8.02 3.26
N PRO A 103 12.44 -8.12 4.52
CA PRO A 103 12.06 -6.97 5.35
C PRO A 103 13.22 -6.00 5.62
N SER A 104 14.48 -6.44 5.45
CA SER A 104 15.64 -5.57 5.52
C SER A 104 15.67 -4.49 4.43
N PHE A 105 14.93 -4.67 3.34
CA PHE A 105 14.74 -3.71 2.26
C PHE A 105 13.42 -2.93 2.38
N PHE A 106 12.87 -2.80 3.60
CA PHE A 106 11.60 -2.11 3.82
C PHE A 106 11.55 -0.70 3.21
N TYR A 107 12.66 0.03 3.18
CA TYR A 107 12.75 1.36 2.57
C TYR A 107 12.47 1.34 1.06
N ILE A 108 12.93 0.29 0.36
CA ILE A 108 12.59 0.07 -1.06
C ILE A 108 11.11 -0.24 -1.18
N SER A 109 10.59 -1.13 -0.32
CA SER A 109 9.16 -1.45 -0.31
C SER A 109 8.30 -0.21 -0.08
N LEU A 110 8.69 0.70 0.82
CA LEU A 110 7.97 1.96 1.06
C LEU A 110 7.96 2.88 -0.16
N ILE A 111 9.07 2.99 -0.89
CA ILE A 111 9.12 3.76 -2.15
C ILE A 111 8.16 3.15 -3.17
N LEU A 112 8.15 1.82 -3.30
CA LEU A 112 7.25 1.12 -4.22
C LEU A 112 5.78 1.23 -3.80
N ILE A 113 5.47 1.18 -2.50
CA ILE A 113 4.13 1.42 -1.96
C ILE A 113 3.68 2.84 -2.31
N TRP A 114 4.52 3.86 -2.06
CA TRP A 114 4.22 5.24 -2.43
C TRP A 114 3.95 5.40 -3.93
N LEU A 115 4.79 4.79 -4.77
CA LEU A 115 4.60 4.78 -6.22
C LEU A 115 3.29 4.07 -6.61
N SER A 116 2.97 2.94 -5.99
CA SER A 116 1.72 2.21 -6.24
C SER A 116 0.49 3.04 -5.86
N ILE A 117 0.52 3.77 -4.74
CA ILE A 117 -0.56 4.69 -4.34
C ILE A 117 -0.77 5.74 -5.44
N PHE A 118 0.29 6.43 -5.83
CA PHE A 118 0.23 7.48 -6.85
C PHE A 118 -0.36 6.96 -8.17
N LEU A 119 0.15 5.83 -8.65
CA LEU A 119 -0.31 5.21 -9.89
C LEU A 119 -1.76 4.72 -9.78
N THR A 120 -2.17 4.16 -8.64
CA THR A 120 -3.53 3.65 -8.42
C THR A 120 -4.55 4.80 -8.37
N LEU A 121 -4.21 5.92 -7.74
CA LEU A 121 -5.06 7.12 -7.74
C LEU A 121 -5.20 7.71 -9.15
N ARG A 122 -4.10 7.76 -9.92
CA ARG A 122 -4.14 8.18 -11.33
C ARG A 122 -5.01 7.25 -12.19
N LYS A 123 -4.88 5.94 -11.98
CA LYS A 123 -5.75 4.88 -12.57
C LYS A 123 -7.21 5.16 -12.25
N ALA A 124 -7.54 5.41 -10.98
CA ALA A 124 -8.91 5.64 -10.53
C ALA A 124 -9.53 6.90 -11.15
N TYR A 125 -8.76 7.97 -11.31
CA TYR A 125 -9.20 9.19 -11.99
C TYR A 125 -9.54 8.92 -13.47
N LYS A 126 -8.67 8.21 -14.18
CA LYS A 126 -8.88 7.86 -15.59
C LYS A 126 -10.05 6.91 -15.79
N HIS A 127 -10.21 5.92 -14.91
CA HIS A 127 -11.32 4.97 -14.95
C HIS A 127 -12.68 5.66 -14.81
N LYS A 128 -12.81 6.63 -13.89
CA LYS A 128 -14.03 7.43 -13.73
C LYS A 128 -14.37 8.20 -15.01
N HIS A 129 -13.38 8.81 -15.66
CA HIS A 129 -13.57 9.57 -16.90
C HIS A 129 -14.05 8.69 -18.07
N LEU A 130 -13.54 7.47 -18.17
CA LEU A 130 -13.96 6.53 -19.22
C LEU A 130 -15.41 6.08 -19.03
N GLN A 131 -15.84 5.83 -17.78
CA GLN A 131 -17.23 5.45 -17.48
C GLN A 131 -18.23 6.59 -17.69
N THR A 132 -17.81 7.85 -17.59
CA THR A 132 -18.70 9.01 -17.86
C THR A 132 -18.83 9.38 -19.34
N ARG A 133 -18.02 8.79 -20.23
CA ARG A 133 -18.01 9.06 -21.68
C ARG A 133 -18.58 7.93 -22.53
N ALA A 134 -18.82 6.77 -21.93
CA ALA A 134 -19.51 5.62 -22.54
C ALA A 134 -20.99 5.67 -22.19
#